data_AF-A0A7V3SD09-F1
#
_entry.id   AF-A0A7V3SD09-F1
#
_cell.length_a   1.000
_cell.length_b   1.000
_cell.length_c   1.000
_cell.angle_alpha   90.00
_cell.angle_beta   90.00
_cell.angle_gamma   90.00
#
_symmetry.space_group_name_H-M   'P 1'
#
loop_
_entity.id
_entity.type
_entity.pdbx_description
1 polymer ?
#
loop_
_entity_poly.entity_id
_entity_poly.type
_entity_poly.pdbx_seq_one_letter_code
_entity_poly.pdbx_strand_id
1 'polypeptide(L)'
;MYFRSTGLGKTELTGSIADLKRQGDHLVMYVDVTQPVKWRIRAALSFKDLLTLLKKLINGSILGFILSPKQWFNKQPKHPGEF
;
A
#
# COMPACT_ATOMS: atom_id res chain seq x y z
N MET A 1 -1.37 6.63 0.33
CA MET A 1 -2.13 5.36 0.27
C MET A 1 -3.51 5.62 0.80
N TYR A 2 -4.50 5.01 0.16
CA TYR A 2 -5.89 5.06 0.57
C TYR A 2 -6.32 3.66 1.01
N PHE A 3 -7.09 3.56 2.09
CA PHE A 3 -7.58 2.30 2.62
C PHE A 3 -9.09 2.37 2.79
N ARG A 4 -9.77 1.33 2.30
CA ARG A 4 -11.20 1.09 2.49
C ARG A 4 -11.39 -0.30 3.07
N SER A 5 -12.42 -0.43 3.91
CA SER A 5 -12.83 -1.69 4.50
C SER A 5 -14.33 -1.66 4.69
N THR A 6 -14.98 -2.82 4.54
CA THR A 6 -16.42 -2.97 4.77
C THR A 6 -16.83 -2.51 6.17
N GLY A 7 -15.96 -2.65 7.17
CA GLY A 7 -16.20 -2.19 8.53
C GLY A 7 -16.06 -0.68 8.75
N LEU A 8 -15.47 0.07 7.80
CA LEU A 8 -15.30 1.53 7.91
C LEU A 8 -16.47 2.33 7.31
N GLY A 9 -17.41 1.64 6.64
CA GLY A 9 -18.54 2.28 5.96
C GLY A 9 -18.06 3.24 4.87
N LYS A 10 -18.47 4.51 4.97
CA LYS A 10 -18.07 5.58 4.03
C LYS A 10 -16.71 6.21 4.35
N THR A 11 -16.08 5.81 5.45
CA THR A 11 -14.84 6.42 5.92
C THR A 11 -13.66 5.81 5.19
N GLU A 12 -12.78 6.68 4.68
CA GLU A 12 -11.54 6.29 4.04
C GLU A 12 -10.35 6.65 4.93
N LEU A 13 -9.38 5.75 5.06
CA LEU A 13 -8.13 6.05 5.74
C LEU A 13 -7.08 6.48 4.72
N THR A 14 -6.35 7.54 5.03
CA THR A 14 -5.21 7.98 4.23
C THR A 14 -3.94 7.81 5.04
N GLY A 15 -2.90 7.27 4.42
CA GLY A 15 -1.61 7.08 5.08
C GLY A 15 -0.44 6.87 4.13
N SER A 16 0.74 6.65 4.69
CA SER A 16 1.98 6.39 3.97
C SER A 16 2.75 5.24 4.59
N ILE A 17 3.46 4.46 3.76
CA ILE A 17 4.39 3.44 4.26
C ILE A 17 5.49 4.17 5.03
N ALA A 18 5.67 3.80 6.29
CA ALA A 18 6.68 4.35 7.17
C ALA A 18 7.93 3.47 7.22
N ASP A 19 7.76 2.14 7.23
CA ASP A 19 8.87 1.20 7.42
C ASP A 19 8.53 -0.21 6.94
N LEU A 20 9.56 -1.01 6.65
CA LEU A 20 9.50 -2.43 6.32
C LEU A 20 10.57 -3.16 7.11
N LYS A 21 10.17 -4.00 8.08
CA LYS A 21 11.10 -4.77 8.90
C LYS A 21 10.84 -6.26 8.82
N ARG A 22 11.89 -7.04 8.61
CA ARG A 22 11.83 -8.50 8.82
C ARG A 22 11.76 -8.80 10.31
N GLN A 23 10.81 -9.62 10.72
CA GLN A 23 10.64 -10.11 12.09
C GLN A 23 10.36 -11.62 12.04
N GLY A 24 11.37 -12.41 12.37
CA GLY A 24 11.34 -13.87 12.20
C GLY A 24 11.07 -14.25 10.74
N ASP A 25 9.99 -15.01 10.56
CA ASP A 25 9.53 -15.53 9.26
C ASP A 25 8.55 -14.59 8.52
N HIS A 26 8.36 -13.37 9.04
CA HIS A 26 7.45 -12.39 8.48
C HIS A 26 8.18 -11.10 8.07
N LEU A 27 7.63 -10.43 7.06
CA LEU A 27 7.97 -9.04 6.73
C LEU A 27 6.84 -8.15 7.23
N VAL A 28 7.14 -7.25 8.17
CA VAL A 28 6.16 -6.33 8.76
C VAL A 28 6.26 -4.98 8.06
N MET A 29 5.16 -4.59 7.40
CA MET A 29 4.96 -3.28 6.81
C MET A 29 4.25 -2.37 7.81
N TYR A 30 4.88 -1.24 8.11
CA TYR A 30 4.33 -0.20 8.96
C TYR A 30 3.77 0.91 8.09
N VAL A 31 2.51 1.27 8.32
CA VAL A 31 1.83 2.36 7.63
C VAL A 31 1.38 3.38 8.67
N ASP A 32 1.82 4.62 8.50
CA ASP A 32 1.33 5.74 9.31
C ASP A 32 0.07 6.31 8.65
N VAL A 33 -1.05 6.16 9.35
CA VAL A 33 -2.33 6.75 8.96
C VAL A 33 -2.37 8.18 9.46
N THR A 34 -2.67 9.11 8.57
CA THR A 34 -2.74 10.54 8.86
C THR A 34 -4.17 11.06 8.97
N GLN A 35 -5.13 10.42 8.29
CA GLN A 35 -6.55 10.75 8.31
C GLN A 35 -7.42 9.49 8.33
N PRO A 36 -8.59 9.52 9.00
CA PRO A 36 -9.13 10.60 9.82
C PRO A 36 -8.50 10.68 11.22
N VAL A 37 -7.90 9.59 11.69
CA VAL A 37 -7.21 9.50 12.99
C VAL A 37 -5.75 9.20 12.75
N LYS A 38 -4.86 9.73 13.61
CA LYS A 38 -3.42 9.48 13.54
C LYS A 38 -3.05 8.22 14.33
N TRP A 39 -2.66 7.16 13.64
CA TRP A 39 -2.26 5.88 14.23
C TRP A 39 -1.44 5.07 13.23
N ARG A 40 -0.86 3.95 13.68
CA ARG A 40 0.02 3.10 12.86
C ARG A 40 -0.62 1.74 12.62
N ILE A 41 -0.84 1.42 11.35
CA ILE A 41 -1.24 0.08 10.90
C ILE A 41 0.03 -0.78 10.72
N ARG A 42 -0.06 -2.05 11.11
CA ARG A 42 1.01 -3.04 10.93
C ARG A 42 0.45 -4.22 10.14
N ALA A 43 1.01 -4.47 8.96
CA ALA A 43 0.67 -5.64 8.16
C ALA A 43 1.85 -6.62 8.19
N ALA A 44 1.65 -7.79 8.78
CA ALA A 44 2.64 -8.86 8.76
C ALA A 44 2.38 -9.75 7.54
N LEU A 45 3.36 -9.81 6.64
CA LEU A 45 3.33 -10.68 5.47
C LEU A 45 4.14 -11.94 5.76
N SER A 46 3.51 -13.12 5.67
CA SER A 46 4.25 -14.38 5.69
C SER A 46 5.09 -14.54 4.42
N PHE A 47 6.00 -15.51 4.38
CA PHE A 47 6.77 -15.81 3.17
C PHE A 47 5.87 -16.10 1.95
N LYS A 48 4.76 -16.82 2.13
CA LYS A 48 3.81 -17.14 1.05
C LYS A 48 3.08 -15.89 0.54
N ASP A 49 2.72 -14.99 1.44
CA ASP A 49 2.08 -13.72 1.07
C ASP A 49 3.06 -12.82 0.33
N LEU A 50 4.32 -12.79 0.76
CA LEU A 50 5.38 -12.04 0.10
C LEU A 50 5.61 -12.56 -1.33
N LEU A 51 5.67 -13.87 -1.52
CA LEU A 51 5.77 -14.46 -2.86
C LEU A 51 4.55 -14.12 -3.73
N THR A 52 3.36 -14.13 -3.14
CA THR A 52 2.13 -13.76 -3.85
C THR A 52 2.15 -12.29 -4.25
N LEU A 53 2.57 -11.41 -3.35
CA LEU A 53 2.75 -9.98 -3.62
C LEU A 53 3.74 -9.76 -4.76
N LEU A 54 4.92 -10.40 -4.71
CA LEU A 54 5.92 -10.30 -5.77
C LEU A 54 5.36 -10.77 -7.12
N LYS A 55 4.68 -11.92 -7.17
CA LYS A 55 4.04 -12.41 -8.40
C LYS A 55 3.00 -11.45 -8.95
N LYS A 56 2.22 -10.80 -8.08
CA LYS A 56 1.21 -9.81 -8.50
C LYS A 56 1.83 -8.51 -8.98
N LEU A 57 2.97 -8.10 -8.44
CA LEU A 57 3.71 -6.92 -8.90
C LEU A 57 4.38 -7.13 -10.27
N ILE A 58 4.80 -8.36 -10.58
CA ILE A 58 5.38 -8.75 -11.89
C ILE A 58 4.24 -8.97 -12.89
N ASN A 59 3.43 -7.94 -13.13
CA ASN A 59 2.46 -7.87 -14.22
C ASN A 59 2.93 -6.76 -15.17
N GLY A 60 2.91 -7.00 -16.49
CA GLY A 60 3.31 -6.02 -17.49
C GLY A 60 2.62 -4.66 -17.35
N SER A 61 1.35 -4.62 -16.92
CA SER A 61 0.64 -3.36 -16.67
C SER A 61 1.19 -2.58 -15.47
N ILE A 62 1.50 -3.28 -14.37
CA ILE A 62 2.07 -2.69 -13.15
C ILE A 62 3.51 -2.26 -13.39
N LEU A 63 4.30 -3.08 -14.08
CA LEU A 63 5.67 -2.75 -14.47
C LEU A 63 5.70 -1.53 -15.39
N GLY A 64 4.81 -1.46 -16.38
CA GLY A 64 4.65 -0.29 -17.24
C GLY A 64 4.26 0.97 -16.46
N PHE A 65 3.43 0.83 -15.42
CA PHE A 65 3.09 1.94 -14.53
C PHE A 65 4.29 2.40 -13.68
N ILE A 66 5.05 1.48 -13.09
CA ILE A 66 6.24 1.78 -12.28
C ILE A 66 7.32 2.44 -13.14
N LEU A 67 7.52 1.98 -14.37
CA LEU A 67 8.53 2.48 -15.30
C LEU A 67 8.08 3.73 -16.08
N SER A 68 6.82 4.17 -15.91
CA SER A 68 6.29 5.33 -16.64
C SER A 68 6.95 6.63 -16.16
N PRO A 69 7.68 7.37 -17.03
CA PRO A 69 8.29 8.65 -16.65
C PRO A 69 7.24 9.66 -16.18
N LYS A 70 6.05 9.65 -16.80
CA LYS A 70 4.92 10.50 -16.43
C LYS A 70 4.54 10.35 -14.96
N GLN A 71 4.62 9.13 -14.42
CA GLN A 71 4.27 8.87 -13.03
C GLN A 71 5.37 9.31 -12.06
N TRP A 72 6.64 9.28 -12.48
CA TRP A 72 7.75 9.80 -11.67
C TRP A 72 7.69 11.31 -11.47
N PHE A 73 7.16 12.03 -12.46
CA PHE A 73 6.92 13.49 -12.36
C PHE A 73 5.56 13.85 -11.74
N ASN A 74 4.71 12.86 -11.46
CA ASN A 74 3.37 13.09 -10.91
C ASN A 74 3.42 13.24 -9.38
N LYS A 75 3.58 14.48 -8.91
CA LYS A 75 3.65 14.82 -7.48
C LYS A 75 2.31 14.78 -6.74
N GLN A 76 1.19 14.78 -7.46
CA GLN A 76 -0.16 14.81 -6.87
C GLN A 76 -1.05 13.77 -7.56
N PRO A 77 -0.93 12.49 -7.17
CA PRO A 77 -1.79 11.44 -7.73
C PRO A 77 -3.26 11.74 -7.42
N LYS A 78 -4.10 11.67 -8.45
CA LYS A 78 -5.55 11.85 -8.31
C LYS A 78 -6.15 10.70 -7.48
N HIS A 79 -7.22 10.98 -6.75
CA HIS A 79 -7.95 9.98 -6.00
C HIS A 79 -8.51 8.89 -6.93
N PRO A 80 -8.35 7.59 -6.60
CA PRO A 80 -8.74 6.48 -7.48
C PRO A 80 -10.26 6.18 -7.52
N GLY A 81 -11.12 7.08 -7.03
CA GLY A 81 -12.58 6.85 -6.95
C GLY A 81 -12.96 5.73 -5.96
N GLU A 82 -13.86 4.84 -6.40
CA GLU A 82 -14.30 3.64 -5.68
C GLU A 82 -13.37 2.46 -6.05
N PHE A 83 -12.48 2.08 -5.14
CA PHE A 83 -11.48 1.01 -5.31
C PHE A 83 -11.59 -0.06 -4.23
#